data_AF-A0A1V5R9V9-F1
#
_entry.id   AF-A0A1V5R9V9-F1
#
_cell.length_a   1.000
_cell.length_b   1.000
_cell.length_c   1.000
_cell.angle_alpha   90.00
_cell.angle_beta   90.00
_cell.angle_gamma   90.00
#
_symmetry.space_group_name_H-M   'P 1'
#
loop_
_entity.id
_entity.type
_entity.pdbx_description
1 polymer ?
#
loop_
_entity_poly.entity_id
_entity_poly.type
_entity_poly.pdbx_seq_one_letter_code
_entity_poly.pdbx_strand_id
1 'polypeptide(L)'
;MIELFNTPVSSWIIIVLTITYTVTSAITTFDIRLIQAKKSGALHPDEPMLPGWVGIIAWFHWGIFISIVLLNWKYAILVFVIKFILKVLPVLEILGNILMSPFKIKK
;
A
#
# COMPACT_ATOMS: atom_id res chain seq x y z
N MET A 1 26.51 -0.29 12.81
CA MET A 1 25.36 -0.57 11.91
C MET A 1 24.15 -0.81 12.78
N ILE A 2 22.99 -0.23 12.45
CA ILE A 2 21.74 -0.53 13.16
C ILE A 2 21.13 -1.74 12.46
N GLU A 3 20.93 -2.82 13.20
CA GLU A 3 20.35 -4.07 12.69
C GLU A 3 19.04 -4.36 13.42
N LEU A 4 18.04 -4.83 12.67
CA LEU A 4 16.77 -5.30 13.21
C LEU A 4 16.50 -6.69 12.63
N PHE A 5 16.41 -7.71 13.49
CA PHE A 5 16.26 -9.11 13.07
C PHE A 5 17.29 -9.56 12.02
N ASN A 6 18.57 -9.19 12.18
CA ASN A 6 19.66 -9.45 11.22
C ASN A 6 19.47 -8.78 9.85
N THR A 7 18.56 -7.80 9.76
CA THR A 7 18.42 -6.94 8.58
C THR A 7 19.19 -5.65 8.83
N PRO A 8 20.11 -5.26 7.95
CA PRO A 8 20.73 -3.95 8.01
C PRO A 8 19.67 -2.90 7.63
N VAL A 9 18.95 -2.36 8.62
CA VAL A 9 17.87 -1.38 8.39
C VAL A 9 18.39 -0.05 7.85
N SER A 10 19.68 0.22 8.02
CA SER A 10 20.37 1.33 7.36
C SER A 10 20.75 1.05 5.90
N SER A 11 20.46 -0.15 5.37
CA SER A 11 20.69 -0.46 3.96
C SER A 11 19.70 0.28 3.08
N TRP A 12 20.24 1.02 2.10
CA TRP A 12 19.46 1.76 1.12
C TRP A 12 18.38 0.92 0.44
N ILE A 13 18.68 -0.34 0.13
CA ILE A 13 17.75 -1.25 -0.54
C ILE A 13 16.52 -1.53 0.34
N ILE A 14 16.73 -1.81 1.63
CA ILE A 14 15.64 -2.08 2.58
C ILE A 14 14.80 -0.84 2.80
N ILE A 15 15.43 0.33 2.92
CA ILE A 15 14.73 1.62 3.08
C ILE A 15 13.84 1.90 1.87
N VAL A 16 14.39 1.80 0.65
CA VAL A 16 13.64 2.03 -0.60
C VAL A 16 12.49 1.03 -0.74
N LEU A 17 12.73 -0.27 -0.50
CA LEU A 17 11.69 -1.29 -0.55
C LEU A 17 10.58 -1.01 0.47
N THR A 18 10.92 -0.59 1.68
CA THR A 18 9.95 -0.31 2.74
C THR A 18 9.09 0.90 2.42
N ILE A 19 9.70 2.01 1.95
CA ILE A 19 8.97 3.20 1.53
C ILE A 19 8.03 2.87 0.37
N THR A 20 8.56 2.18 -0.65
CA THR A 20 7.78 1.78 -1.84
C THR A 20 6.65 0.83 -1.43
N TYR A 21 6.89 -0.10 -0.50
CA TYR A 21 5.87 -0.98 0.05
C TYR A 21 4.76 -0.20 0.76
N THR A 22 5.09 0.82 1.55
CA THR A 22 4.11 1.66 2.23
C THR A 22 3.26 2.48 1.24
N VAL A 23 3.90 3.11 0.25
CA VAL A 23 3.19 3.90 -0.77
C VAL A 23 2.24 3.02 -1.58
N THR A 24 2.72 1.87 -2.06
CA THR A 24 1.89 0.92 -2.81
C THR A 24 0.80 0.28 -1.94
N SER A 25 1.06 0.06 -0.64
CA SER A 25 0.04 -0.37 0.33
C SER A 25 -1.07 0.66 0.50
N ALA A 26 -0.73 1.95 0.55
CA ALA A 26 -1.69 3.04 0.70
C ALA A 26 -2.61 3.11 -0.52
N ILE A 27 -2.03 3.12 -1.73
CA ILE A 27 -2.79 3.17 -2.99
C ILE A 27 -3.73 1.96 -3.12
N THR A 28 -3.21 0.75 -2.91
CA THR A 28 -4.01 -0.48 -3.02
C THR A 28 -5.09 -0.58 -1.94
N THR A 29 -4.81 -0.12 -0.72
CA THR A 29 -5.82 -0.10 0.35
C THR A 29 -6.95 0.87 0.02
N PHE A 30 -6.62 2.05 -0.49
CA PHE A 30 -7.61 3.03 -0.92
C PHE A 30 -8.46 2.52 -2.10
N ASP A 31 -7.82 1.93 -3.12
CA ASP A 31 -8.52 1.32 -4.26
C ASP A 31 -9.52 0.24 -3.82
N ILE A 32 -9.08 -0.68 -2.95
CA ILE A 32 -9.93 -1.75 -2.42
C ILE A 32 -11.12 -1.17 -1.64
N ARG A 33 -10.90 -0.17 -0.78
CA ARG A 33 -11.98 0.46 -0.02
C ARG A 33 -12.97 1.20 -0.92
N LEU A 34 -12.48 1.85 -1.98
CA LEU A 34 -13.33 2.53 -2.97
C LEU A 34 -14.20 1.52 -3.73
N ILE A 35 -13.62 0.40 -4.18
CA ILE A 35 -14.34 -0.70 -4.83
C ILE A 35 -15.38 -1.30 -3.87
N GLN A 36 -15.01 -1.53 -2.61
CA GLN A 36 -15.92 -2.05 -1.58
C GLN A 36 -17.09 -1.10 -1.33
N ALA A 37 -16.83 0.19 -1.15
CA ALA A 37 -17.85 1.20 -0.90
C ALA A 37 -18.79 1.39 -2.09
N LYS A 38 -18.30 1.26 -3.33
CA LYS A 38 -19.15 1.26 -4.53
C LYS A 38 -20.03 0.03 -4.60
N LYS A 39 -19.48 -1.15 -4.31
CA LYS A 39 -20.25 -2.41 -4.29
C LYS A 39 -21.29 -2.45 -3.18
N SER A 40 -21.03 -1.81 -2.04
CA SER A 40 -21.99 -1.72 -0.93
C SER A 40 -23.05 -0.63 -1.11
N GLY A 41 -22.99 0.16 -2.19
CA GLY A 41 -23.89 1.29 -2.42
C GLY A 41 -23.66 2.48 -1.48
N ALA A 42 -22.51 2.53 -0.79
CA ALA A 42 -22.13 3.65 0.07
C ALA A 42 -21.61 4.86 -0.72
N LEU A 43 -21.19 4.64 -1.97
CA LEU A 43 -20.79 5.67 -2.92
C LEU A 43 -21.87 5.89 -3.97
N HIS A 44 -21.99 7.13 -4.45
CA HIS A 44 -22.92 7.45 -5.53
C HIS A 44 -22.49 6.70 -6.81
N PRO A 45 -23.40 6.17 -7.64
CA PRO A 45 -23.03 5.41 -8.85
C PRO A 45 -22.10 6.17 -9.81
N ASP A 46 -22.21 7.50 -9.81
CA ASP A 46 -21.43 8.44 -10.61
C ASP A 46 -20.07 8.82 -10.02
N GLU A 47 -19.74 8.37 -8.80
CA GLU A 47 -18.44 8.70 -8.22
C GLU A 47 -17.29 8.09 -9.02
N PRO A 48 -16.25 8.91 -9.30
CA PRO A 48 -15.13 8.48 -10.12
C PRO A 48 -14.33 7.41 -9.38
N MET A 49 -14.14 6.28 -10.05
CA MET A 49 -13.22 5.26 -9.60
C MET A 49 -11.79 5.60 -9.97
N LEU A 50 -10.85 4.92 -9.34
CA LEU A 50 -9.46 5.00 -9.77
C LEU A 50 -9.29 4.38 -11.17
N PRO A 51 -8.34 4.90 -11.96
CA PRO A 51 -8.06 4.38 -13.29
C PRO A 51 -7.48 2.95 -13.23
N GLY A 52 -7.78 2.13 -14.23
CA GLY A 52 -7.45 0.70 -14.23
C GLY A 52 -5.97 0.35 -14.14
N TRP A 53 -5.06 1.29 -14.46
CA TRP A 53 -3.61 1.09 -14.29
C TRP A 53 -3.21 0.94 -12.82
N VAL A 54 -4.05 1.34 -11.86
CA VAL A 54 -3.84 1.08 -10.43
C VAL A 54 -3.79 -0.42 -10.12
N GLY A 55 -4.45 -1.26 -10.93
CA GLY A 55 -4.30 -2.71 -10.85
C GLY A 55 -2.85 -3.18 -11.08
N ILE A 56 -2.08 -2.46 -11.90
CA ILE A 56 -0.64 -2.75 -12.12
C ILE A 56 0.15 -2.43 -10.84
N ILE A 57 -0.20 -1.37 -10.11
CA ILE A 57 0.41 -1.08 -8.80
C ILE A 57 0.15 -2.21 -7.81
N ALA A 58 -1.04 -2.83 -7.85
CA ALA A 58 -1.34 -3.96 -6.98
C ALA A 58 -0.44 -5.18 -7.26
N TRP A 59 -0.15 -5.46 -8.54
CA TRP A 59 0.83 -6.49 -8.91
C TRP A 59 2.24 -6.13 -8.43
N PHE A 60 2.66 -4.89 -8.62
CA PHE A 60 3.98 -4.42 -8.16
C PHE A 60 4.10 -4.48 -6.63
N HIS A 61 3.02 -4.16 -5.91
CA HIS A 61 2.93 -4.27 -4.47
C HIS A 61 3.25 -5.68 -3.95
N TRP A 62 2.68 -6.70 -4.61
CA TRP A 62 3.00 -8.10 -4.32
C TRP A 62 4.46 -8.43 -4.63
N GLY A 63 5.01 -7.94 -5.74
CA GLY A 63 6.42 -8.13 -6.08
C GLY A 63 7.36 -7.54 -5.03
N ILE A 64 7.07 -6.34 -4.53
CA ILE A 64 7.83 -5.72 -3.43
C ILE A 64 7.74 -6.56 -2.16
N PHE A 65 6.54 -7.03 -1.80
CA PHE A 65 6.37 -7.86 -0.62
C PHE A 65 7.21 -9.14 -0.68
N ILE A 66 7.15 -9.85 -1.81
CA ILE A 66 7.94 -11.05 -2.04
C ILE A 66 9.43 -10.74 -1.94
N SER A 67 9.88 -9.62 -2.50
CA SER A 67 11.26 -9.17 -2.40
C SER A 67 11.71 -8.96 -0.95
N ILE A 68 10.88 -8.32 -0.12
CA ILE A 68 11.17 -8.12 1.31
C ILE A 68 11.22 -9.47 2.06
N VAL A 69 10.30 -10.40 1.75
CA VAL A 69 10.29 -11.76 2.33
C VAL A 69 11.57 -12.52 2.01
N LEU A 70 12.03 -12.46 0.75
CA LEU A 70 13.26 -13.12 0.30
C LEU A 70 14.52 -12.52 0.95
N LEU A 71 14.54 -11.20 1.18
CA LEU A 71 15.66 -10.54 1.86
C LEU A 71 15.70 -10.86 3.35
N ASN A 72 14.56 -10.77 4.05
CA ASN A 72 14.45 -11.18 5.44
C ASN A 72 13.00 -11.43 5.84
N TRP A 73 12.65 -12.70 6.05
CA TRP A 73 11.28 -13.11 6.38
C TRP A 73 10.78 -12.56 7.73
N LYS A 74 11.65 -12.39 8.74
CA LYS A 74 11.26 -11.83 10.05
C LYS A 74 10.89 -10.36 9.92
N TYR A 75 11.70 -9.61 9.17
CA TYR A 75 11.42 -8.21 8.86
C TYR A 75 10.14 -8.07 8.02
N ALA A 76 9.92 -8.95 7.05
CA ALA A 76 8.71 -8.95 6.24
C ALA A 76 7.45 -9.15 7.07
N ILE A 77 7.47 -10.06 8.04
CA ILE A 77 6.36 -10.26 8.99
C ILE A 77 6.11 -8.97 9.78
N LEU A 78 7.16 -8.33 10.31
CA LEU A 78 7.01 -7.07 11.05
C LEU A 78 6.34 -5.98 10.18
N VAL A 79 6.85 -5.76 8.96
CA VAL A 79 6.30 -4.78 8.02
C VAL A 79 4.85 -5.11 7.66
N PHE A 80 4.52 -6.40 7.51
CA PHE A 80 3.15 -6.86 7.27
C PHE A 80 2.21 -6.56 8.44
N VAL A 81 2.66 -6.82 9.68
CA VAL A 81 1.89 -6.52 10.89
C VAL A 81 1.66 -5.02 11.03
N ILE A 82 2.69 -4.20 10.80
CA ILE A 82 2.57 -2.72 10.80
C ILE A 82 1.56 -2.28 9.74
N LYS A 83 1.69 -2.78 8.50
CA LYS A 83 0.72 -2.50 7.43
C LYS A 83 -0.70 -2.87 7.85
N PHE A 84 -0.89 -4.04 8.47
CA PHE A 84 -2.19 -4.48 8.93
C PHE A 84 -2.80 -3.52 9.94
N ILE A 85 -2.03 -3.09 10.95
CA ILE A 85 -2.45 -2.09 11.93
C ILE A 85 -2.82 -0.77 11.24
N LEU A 86 -1.97 -0.26 10.33
CA LEU A 86 -2.23 0.98 9.59
C LEU A 86 -3.43 0.88 8.65
N LYS A 87 -3.72 -0.31 8.12
CA LYS A 87 -4.91 -0.60 7.31
C LYS A 87 -6.18 -0.57 8.15
N VAL A 88 -6.11 -1.02 9.41
CA VAL A 88 -7.24 -0.99 10.36
C VAL A 88 -7.53 0.44 10.83
N LEU A 89 -6.48 1.26 11.07
CA LEU A 89 -6.57 2.62 11.61
C LEU A 89 -6.80 3.73 10.57
N PRO A 90 -7.66 3.54 9.55
CA PRO A 90 -7.71 4.23 8.24
C PRO A 90 -6.47 4.98 7.68
N VAL A 91 -5.27 4.86 8.25
CA VAL A 91 -4.11 5.69 7.88
C VAL A 91 -3.71 5.46 6.42
N LEU A 92 -3.65 4.19 6.00
CA LEU A 92 -3.32 3.84 4.62
C LEU A 92 -4.38 4.32 3.62
N GLU A 93 -5.64 4.37 4.03
CA GLU A 93 -6.71 4.90 3.19
C GLU A 93 -6.55 6.42 3.01
N ILE A 94 -6.32 7.15 4.10
CA ILE A 94 -6.12 8.61 4.05
C ILE A 94 -4.90 8.94 3.19
N LEU A 95 -3.79 8.24 3.38
CA LEU A 95 -2.59 8.41 2.56
C LEU A 95 -2.86 8.08 1.08
N GLY A 96 -3.54 6.96 0.81
CA GLY A 96 -3.89 6.57 -0.55
C GLY A 96 -4.83 7.59 -1.22
N ASN A 97 -5.78 8.15 -0.47
CA ASN A 97 -6.67 9.20 -0.93
C ASN A 97 -5.90 10.49 -1.29
N ILE A 98 -4.93 10.90 -0.46
CA ILE A 98 -4.08 12.08 -0.73
C ILE A 98 -3.23 11.83 -1.99
N LEU A 99 -2.55 10.68 -2.06
CA LEU A 99 -1.69 10.32 -3.19
C LEU A 99 -2.46 10.21 -4.51
N MET A 100 -3.67 9.65 -4.47
CA MET A 100 -4.48 9.42 -5.65
C MET A 100 -5.46 10.56 -5.96
N SER A 101 -5.56 11.56 -5.10
CA SER A 101 -6.39 12.76 -5.28
C SER A 101 -6.25 13.40 -6.68
N PRO A 102 -5.03 13.66 -7.21
CA PRO A 102 -4.88 14.28 -8.54
C PRO A 102 -5.32 13.37 -9.69
N PHE A 103 -5.42 12.06 -9.47
CA PHE A 103 -5.79 11.07 -10.48
C PHE A 103 -7.27 10.68 -10.44
N LYS A 104 -8.04 11.22 -9.49
CA LYS A 104 -9.48 11.10 -9.50
C LYS A 104 -10.03 11.92 -10.66
N ILE A 105 -10.63 11.25 -11.64
CA ILE A 105 -11.25 11.91 -12.79
C ILE A 105 -12.38 12.79 -12.25
N LYS A 106 -12.19 14.11 -12.25
CA LYS A 106 -13.28 15.06 -11.97
C LYS A 106 -14.18 15.05 -13.20
N LYS A 107 -15.41 14.53 -13.07
CA LYS A 107 -16.48 14.83 -14.02
C LYS A 107 -16.81 16.32 -13.92
#